data_AF-A0A8J2YF46-F1
#
_entry.id   AF-A0A8J2YF46-F1
#
_cell.length_a   1.000
_cell.length_b   1.000
_cell.length_c   1.000
_cell.angle_alpha   90.00
_cell.angle_beta   90.00
_cell.angle_gamma   90.00
#
_symmetry.space_group_name_H-M   'P 1'
#
loop_
_entity.id
_entity.type
_entity.pdbx_description
1 polymer ?
#
loop_
_entity_poly.entity_id
_entity_poly.type
_entity_poly.pdbx_seq_one_letter_code
_entity_poly.pdbx_strand_id
1 'polypeptide(L)'
;MAERIFAPLGMTDIGFTLTPSMMERRATIHDRAEDGKITPLPDLILPQPPEMDMGGHGLYASIGEYLKFIQMILNEGAGTNGRVLKPETVAQMSQNVKIGGWISSNPSLANHGEFYPGVQKSWAYTFQGRESHPHRSASRPMDVGGVG
;
A
#
# COMPACT_ATOMS: atom_id res chain seq x y z
N MET A 1 -7.20 -16.02 -2.02
CA MET A 1 -6.13 -15.09 -2.47
C MET A 1 -5.36 -15.64 -3.68
N ALA A 2 -4.80 -16.86 -3.59
CA ALA A 2 -3.94 -17.45 -4.62
C ALA A 2 -4.53 -17.42 -6.05
N GLU A 3 -5.72 -17.96 -6.26
CA GLU A 3 -6.32 -18.10 -7.60
C GLU A 3 -6.73 -16.77 -8.25
N ARG A 4 -7.21 -15.82 -7.45
CA ARG A 4 -7.87 -14.60 -7.96
C ARG A 4 -6.95 -13.39 -8.01
N ILE A 5 -5.85 -13.41 -7.26
CA ILE A 5 -4.92 -12.28 -7.16
C ILE A 5 -3.50 -12.75 -7.50
N PHE A 6 -2.96 -13.74 -6.78
CA PHE A 6 -1.55 -14.09 -6.97
C PHE A 6 -1.27 -14.70 -8.34
N ALA A 7 -2.05 -15.69 -8.78
CA ALA A 7 -1.84 -16.35 -10.06
C ALA A 7 -1.99 -15.38 -11.27
N PRO A 8 -3.04 -14.54 -11.37
CA PRO A 8 -3.14 -13.55 -12.45
C PRO A 8 -2.00 -12.52 -12.45
N LEU A 9 -1.41 -12.25 -11.30
CA LEU A 9 -0.26 -11.33 -11.15
C LEU A 9 1.09 -12.03 -11.29
N GLY A 10 1.12 -13.36 -11.39
CA GLY A 10 2.36 -14.14 -11.37
C GLY A 10 3.12 -13.98 -10.07
N MET A 11 2.41 -13.84 -8.94
CA MET A 11 3.02 -13.69 -7.63
C MET A 11 3.27 -15.03 -6.98
N THR A 12 4.54 -15.39 -6.78
CA THR A 12 4.95 -16.74 -6.37
C THR A 12 5.71 -16.76 -5.05
N ASP A 13 6.36 -15.66 -4.68
CA ASP A 13 7.06 -15.50 -3.39
C ASP A 13 6.23 -14.66 -2.42
N ILE A 14 4.94 -15.03 -2.24
CA ILE A 14 3.99 -14.37 -1.34
C ILE A 14 3.07 -15.40 -0.65
N GLY A 15 2.76 -15.19 0.64
CA GLY A 15 1.82 -16.05 1.35
C GLY A 15 1.64 -15.69 2.82
N PHE A 16 0.65 -16.32 3.47
CA PHE A 16 0.42 -16.21 4.91
C PHE A 16 1.32 -17.15 5.72
N THR A 17 1.76 -18.25 5.09
CA THR A 17 2.73 -19.19 5.65
C THR A 17 4.08 -19.01 4.96
N LEU A 18 5.14 -18.86 5.76
CA LEU A 18 6.51 -18.73 5.28
C LEU A 18 7.04 -20.05 4.72
N THR A 19 7.68 -20.00 3.56
CA THR A 19 8.53 -21.10 3.08
C THR A 19 9.91 -21.06 3.76
N PRO A 20 10.72 -22.13 3.71
CA PRO A 20 12.09 -22.10 4.23
C PRO A 20 12.93 -20.95 3.65
N SER A 21 12.86 -20.71 2.34
CA SER A 21 13.57 -19.61 1.69
C SER A 21 13.10 -18.23 2.14
N MET A 22 11.80 -18.07 2.44
CA MET A 22 11.28 -16.82 3.00
C MET A 22 11.79 -16.60 4.43
N MET A 23 11.88 -17.66 5.25
CA MET A 23 12.42 -17.56 6.61
C MET A 23 13.87 -17.09 6.62
N GLU A 24 14.71 -17.65 5.74
CA GLU A 24 16.14 -17.28 5.63
C GLU A 24 16.38 -15.82 5.25
N ARG A 25 15.49 -15.24 4.43
CA ARG A 25 15.64 -13.88 3.87
C ARG A 25 14.75 -12.85 4.56
N ARG A 26 14.04 -13.23 5.62
CA ARG A 26 13.09 -12.35 6.30
C ARG A 26 13.81 -11.18 6.97
N ALA A 27 13.26 -9.99 6.82
CA ALA A 27 13.73 -8.81 7.53
C ALA A 27 13.35 -8.89 9.02
N THR A 28 14.29 -8.55 9.90
CA THR A 28 14.06 -8.48 11.35
C THR A 28 13.18 -7.30 11.71
N ILE A 29 12.08 -7.56 12.42
CA ILE A 29 11.26 -6.50 13.02
C ILE A 29 12.03 -5.90 14.20
N HIS A 30 11.91 -4.60 14.40
CA HIS A 30 12.50 -3.91 15.54
C HIS A 30 11.41 -3.18 16.31
N ASP A 31 11.53 -3.20 17.63
CA ASP A 31 10.69 -2.40 18.53
C ASP A 31 11.41 -1.12 18.94
N ARG A 32 10.65 -0.07 19.20
CA ARG A 32 11.17 1.23 19.63
C ARG A 32 10.59 1.56 21.01
N ALA A 33 11.48 1.57 22.01
CA ALA A 33 11.12 1.97 23.36
C ALA A 33 10.87 3.49 23.46
N GLU A 34 10.26 3.92 24.57
CA GLU A 34 9.90 5.32 24.84
C GLU A 34 11.12 6.27 24.83
N ASP A 35 12.29 5.77 25.23
CA ASP A 35 13.57 6.48 25.19
C ASP A 35 14.19 6.56 23.78
N GLY A 36 13.51 6.01 22.76
CA GLY A 36 13.95 5.98 21.37
C GLY A 36 14.89 4.82 21.03
N LYS A 37 15.25 3.95 21.99
CA LYS A 37 16.08 2.79 21.73
C LYS A 37 15.38 1.79 20.81
N ILE A 38 16.11 1.33 19.80
CA ILE A 38 15.64 0.34 18.82
C ILE A 38 16.20 -1.04 19.19
N THR A 39 15.33 -2.04 19.36
CA THR A 39 15.71 -3.41 19.74
C THR A 39 15.23 -4.41 18.69
N PRO A 40 16.11 -5.26 18.13
CA PRO A 40 15.70 -6.29 17.18
C PRO A 40 14.84 -7.37 17.87
N LEU A 41 13.79 -7.79 17.19
CA LEU A 41 12.89 -8.89 17.59
C LEU A 41 12.94 -9.99 16.53
N PRO A 42 14.02 -10.79 16.48
CA PRO A 42 14.18 -11.83 15.46
C PRO A 42 13.09 -12.89 15.57
N ASP A 43 12.58 -13.20 16.76
CA ASP A 43 11.58 -14.26 16.94
C ASP A 43 10.14 -13.75 16.79
N LEU A 44 9.94 -12.46 16.53
CA LEU A 44 8.60 -11.91 16.28
C LEU A 44 8.14 -12.34 14.88
N ILE A 45 7.38 -13.43 14.85
CA ILE A 45 6.68 -13.97 13.69
C ILE A 45 5.25 -14.34 14.10
N LEU A 46 4.31 -14.26 13.15
CA LEU A 46 2.96 -14.80 13.37
C LEU A 46 3.04 -16.34 13.42
N PRO A 47 2.08 -17.03 14.09
CA PRO A 47 2.01 -18.48 14.07
C PRO A 47 2.12 -19.05 12.65
N GLN A 48 2.84 -20.17 12.51
CA GLN A 48 3.07 -20.85 11.23
C GLN A 48 2.57 -22.30 11.33
N PRO A 49 1.41 -22.65 10.76
CA PRO A 49 0.50 -21.79 10.01
C PRO A 49 -0.30 -20.83 10.92
N PRO A 50 -0.82 -19.71 10.37
CA PRO A 50 -1.72 -18.85 11.12
C PRO A 50 -3.07 -19.53 11.33
N GLU A 51 -3.75 -19.20 12.43
CA GLU A 51 -5.11 -19.69 12.71
C GLU A 51 -6.12 -19.17 11.68
N MET A 52 -5.88 -17.99 11.11
CA MET A 52 -6.72 -17.36 10.11
C MET A 52 -5.90 -16.50 9.14
N ASP A 53 -6.25 -16.57 7.86
CA ASP A 53 -5.80 -15.64 6.83
C ASP A 53 -6.46 -14.27 7.05
N MET A 54 -5.73 -13.34 7.67
CA MET A 54 -6.29 -12.04 8.06
C MET A 54 -6.40 -11.08 6.86
N GLY A 55 -7.50 -10.31 6.81
CA GLY A 55 -7.75 -9.37 5.71
C GLY A 55 -6.92 -8.09 5.74
N GLY A 56 -6.40 -7.70 6.91
CA GLY A 56 -5.69 -6.43 7.11
C GLY A 56 -4.18 -6.55 7.32
N HIS A 57 -3.64 -7.75 7.54
CA HIS A 57 -2.21 -7.99 7.77
C HIS A 57 -1.88 -9.48 7.59
N GLY A 58 -0.61 -9.84 7.75
CA GLY A 58 -0.16 -11.25 7.87
C GLY A 58 0.44 -11.87 6.61
N LEU A 59 0.40 -11.20 5.46
CA LEU A 59 1.13 -11.64 4.27
C LEU A 59 2.63 -11.31 4.39
N TYR A 60 3.44 -12.31 4.05
CA TYR A 60 4.86 -12.15 3.79
C TYR A 60 5.08 -12.13 2.28
N ALA A 61 5.86 -11.17 1.79
CA ALA A 61 6.15 -11.01 0.38
C ALA A 61 7.52 -10.35 0.17
N SER A 62 8.15 -10.63 -0.97
CA SER A 62 9.29 -9.81 -1.42
C SER A 62 8.82 -8.47 -2.00
N ILE A 63 9.75 -7.50 -2.11
CA ILE A 63 9.48 -6.20 -2.76
C ILE A 63 8.98 -6.42 -4.19
N GLY A 64 9.61 -7.35 -4.93
CA GLY A 64 9.23 -7.65 -6.31
C GLY A 64 7.79 -8.14 -6.44
N GLU A 65 7.30 -8.91 -5.47
CA GLU A 65 5.90 -9.32 -5.45
C GLU A 65 4.96 -8.15 -5.22
N TYR A 66 5.27 -7.30 -4.24
CA TYR A 66 4.43 -6.12 -3.97
C TYR A 66 4.39 -5.14 -5.15
N LEU A 67 5.49 -5.02 -5.90
CA LEU A 67 5.53 -4.20 -7.12
C LEU A 67 4.58 -4.72 -8.21
N LYS A 68 4.40 -6.04 -8.37
CA LYS A 68 3.42 -6.61 -9.32
C LYS A 68 1.98 -6.21 -8.95
N PHE A 69 1.66 -6.18 -7.65
CA PHE A 69 0.37 -5.67 -7.18
C PHE A 69 0.17 -4.19 -7.49
N ILE A 70 1.18 -3.34 -7.22
CA ILE A 70 1.13 -1.91 -7.56
C ILE A 70 0.96 -1.72 -9.07
N GLN A 71 1.71 -2.46 -9.89
CA GLN A 71 1.60 -2.39 -11.35
C GLN A 71 0.21 -2.76 -11.85
N MET A 72 -0.48 -3.73 -11.23
CA MET A 72 -1.87 -4.04 -11.59
C MET A 72 -2.81 -2.86 -11.39
N ILE A 73 -2.65 -2.09 -10.30
CA ILE A 73 -3.44 -0.88 -10.08
C ILE A 73 -3.11 0.18 -11.14
N LEU A 74 -1.82 0.37 -11.45
CA LEU A 74 -1.38 1.31 -12.49
C LEU A 74 -1.87 0.92 -13.89
N ASN A 75 -2.03 -0.38 -14.14
CA ASN A 75 -2.53 -0.95 -15.39
C ASN A 75 -4.05 -1.18 -15.38
N GLU A 76 -4.79 -0.36 -14.63
CA GLU A 76 -6.26 -0.37 -14.60
C GLU A 76 -6.86 -1.75 -14.31
N GLY A 77 -6.22 -2.52 -13.44
CA GLY A 77 -6.68 -3.84 -13.01
C GLY A 77 -6.12 -5.01 -13.81
N ALA A 78 -5.30 -4.78 -14.83
CA ALA A 78 -4.68 -5.84 -15.63
C ALA A 78 -3.44 -6.43 -14.94
N GLY A 79 -3.40 -7.74 -14.81
CA GLY A 79 -2.23 -8.51 -14.40
C GLY A 79 -1.51 -9.15 -15.58
N THR A 80 -0.26 -9.58 -15.37
CA THR A 80 0.58 -10.22 -16.38
C THR A 80 -0.07 -11.45 -17.01
N ASN A 81 -0.79 -12.25 -16.22
CA ASN A 81 -1.39 -13.52 -16.65
C ASN A 81 -2.92 -13.43 -16.75
N GLY A 82 -3.51 -12.28 -16.49
CA GLY A 82 -4.96 -12.11 -16.49
C GLY A 82 -5.42 -10.89 -15.71
N ARG A 83 -6.64 -10.44 -16.01
CA ARG A 83 -7.25 -9.28 -15.35
C ARG A 83 -7.72 -9.65 -13.93
N VAL A 84 -7.33 -8.82 -12.96
CA VAL A 84 -7.75 -8.95 -11.55
C VAL A 84 -8.96 -8.06 -11.26
N LEU A 85 -8.93 -6.81 -11.74
CA LEU A 85 -10.00 -5.84 -11.56
C LEU A 85 -10.46 -5.26 -12.90
N LYS A 86 -11.72 -4.83 -12.97
CA LYS A 86 -12.21 -4.03 -14.09
C LYS A 86 -11.64 -2.61 -14.02
N PRO A 87 -11.38 -1.94 -15.15
CA PRO A 87 -10.90 -0.56 -15.13
C PRO A 87 -11.80 0.38 -14.33
N GLU A 88 -13.13 0.20 -14.42
CA GLU A 88 -14.09 1.04 -13.69
C GLU A 88 -14.01 0.85 -12.18
N THR A 89 -13.68 -0.37 -11.72
CA THR A 89 -13.45 -0.65 -10.30
C THR A 89 -12.20 0.07 -9.80
N VAL A 90 -11.12 0.08 -10.60
CA VAL A 90 -9.89 0.82 -10.25
C VAL A 90 -10.13 2.33 -10.25
N ALA A 91 -10.93 2.85 -11.19
CA ALA A 91 -11.32 4.25 -11.19
C ALA A 91 -12.11 4.63 -9.91
N GLN A 92 -13.03 3.77 -9.47
CA GLN A 92 -13.75 3.96 -8.21
C GLN A 92 -12.84 3.95 -6.98
N MET A 93 -11.79 3.10 -6.97
CA MET A 93 -10.82 3.03 -5.88
C MET A 93 -10.09 4.36 -5.62
N SER A 94 -10.08 5.27 -6.61
CA SER A 94 -9.44 6.59 -6.55
C SER A 94 -10.39 7.73 -6.17
N GLN A 95 -11.67 7.43 -5.92
CA GLN A 95 -12.66 8.45 -5.52
C GLN A 95 -12.49 8.83 -4.06
N ASN A 96 -12.30 10.13 -3.83
CA ASN A 96 -11.96 10.70 -2.53
C ASN A 96 -13.18 10.95 -1.63
N VAL A 97 -13.07 10.56 -0.36
CA VAL A 97 -13.90 11.03 0.75
C VAL A 97 -13.08 11.91 1.69
N LYS A 98 -13.69 12.97 2.23
CA LYS A 98 -13.01 13.87 3.17
C LYS A 98 -12.87 13.19 4.53
N ILE A 99 -11.66 13.19 5.09
CA ILE A 99 -11.44 12.73 6.47
C ILE A 99 -10.42 13.63 7.19
N GLY A 100 -10.51 13.66 8.52
CA GLY A 100 -9.55 14.32 9.40
C GLY A 100 -8.49 13.36 9.97
N GLY A 101 -7.67 13.85 10.89
CA GLY A 101 -6.74 13.03 11.63
C GLY A 101 -7.41 12.02 12.55
N TRP A 102 -6.63 11.02 13.00
CA TRP A 102 -7.09 9.96 13.87
C TRP A 102 -6.23 9.80 15.11
N ILE A 103 -6.90 9.37 16.18
CA ILE A 103 -6.26 8.99 17.44
C ILE A 103 -5.91 7.51 17.35
N SER A 104 -4.73 7.17 17.86
CA SER A 104 -4.24 5.80 17.91
C SER A 104 -4.93 5.09 19.05
N SER A 105 -5.44 3.89 18.80
CA SER A 105 -5.95 3.01 19.85
C SER A 105 -4.84 2.45 20.74
N ASN A 106 -3.60 2.41 20.24
CA ASN A 106 -2.43 2.00 21.01
C ASN A 106 -1.17 2.83 20.64
N PRO A 107 -0.91 3.92 21.38
CA PRO A 107 0.19 4.84 21.10
C PRO A 107 1.60 4.21 21.17
N SER A 108 1.79 3.12 21.91
CA SER A 108 3.10 2.46 21.96
C SER A 108 3.45 1.73 20.67
N LEU A 109 2.43 1.33 19.89
CA LEU A 109 2.61 0.63 18.61
C LEU A 109 2.47 1.54 17.39
N ALA A 110 1.57 2.52 17.47
CA ALA A 110 1.27 3.41 16.35
C ALA A 110 1.02 4.84 16.82
N ASN A 111 1.63 5.80 16.12
CA ASN A 111 1.39 7.22 16.37
C ASN A 111 -0.04 7.63 15.99
N HIS A 112 -0.54 8.72 16.59
CA HIS A 112 -1.69 9.44 16.06
C HIS A 112 -1.40 9.88 14.62
N GLY A 113 -2.42 9.83 13.76
CA GLY A 113 -2.27 10.23 12.37
C GLY A 113 -2.89 11.59 12.11
N GLU A 114 -2.10 12.64 12.24
CA GLU A 114 -2.36 13.93 11.61
C GLU A 114 -1.11 14.32 10.83
N PHE A 115 -0.94 13.71 9.66
CA PHE A 115 0.19 14.02 8.78
C PHE A 115 0.01 15.46 8.27
N TYR A 116 1.01 16.34 8.21
CA TYR A 116 0.83 17.69 7.64
C TYR A 116 -0.39 18.48 8.22
N PRO A 117 -0.31 18.95 9.48
CA PRO A 117 -1.38 19.74 10.12
C PRO A 117 -1.79 20.96 9.29
N GLY A 118 -3.09 21.26 9.25
CA GLY A 118 -3.64 22.39 8.50
C GLY A 118 -3.81 22.14 6.99
N VAL A 119 -3.34 21.00 6.47
CA VAL A 119 -3.61 20.58 5.09
C VAL A 119 -4.84 19.69 5.07
N GLN A 120 -5.86 20.10 4.31
CA GLN A 120 -7.06 19.29 4.07
C GLN A 120 -6.69 18.03 3.28
N LYS A 121 -7.14 16.89 3.78
CA LYS A 121 -6.88 15.58 3.20
C LYS A 121 -8.18 14.91 2.81
N SER A 122 -8.04 14.02 1.85
CA SER A 122 -9.04 13.06 1.51
C SER A 122 -8.44 11.66 1.58
N TRP A 123 -9.30 10.66 1.61
CA TRP A 123 -8.91 9.29 1.39
C TRP A 123 -9.79 8.74 0.29
N ALA A 124 -9.18 8.09 -0.68
CA ALA A 124 -9.90 7.18 -1.53
C ALA A 124 -9.99 5.81 -0.86
N TYR A 125 -10.74 4.87 -1.42
CA TYR A 125 -10.87 3.51 -0.87
C TYR A 125 -9.53 2.78 -0.72
N THR A 126 -8.47 3.26 -1.38
CA THR A 126 -7.17 2.59 -1.41
C THR A 126 -6.00 3.47 -0.96
N PHE A 127 -6.08 4.80 -1.11
CA PHE A 127 -4.95 5.69 -0.86
C PHE A 127 -5.36 7.02 -0.21
N GLN A 128 -4.49 7.57 0.63
CA GLN A 128 -4.62 8.95 1.10
C GLN A 128 -4.34 9.92 -0.05
N GLY A 129 -5.28 10.83 -0.29
CA GLY A 129 -5.14 11.96 -1.21
C GLY A 129 -4.90 13.26 -0.46
N ARG A 130 -4.26 14.21 -1.12
CA ARG A 130 -4.25 15.62 -0.69
C ARG A 130 -5.23 16.38 -1.56
N GLU A 131 -6.09 17.20 -0.97
CA GLU A 131 -6.87 18.13 -1.78
C GLU A 131 -5.94 19.21 -2.36
N SER A 132 -6.14 19.55 -3.63
CA SER A 132 -5.31 20.53 -4.33
C SER A 132 -5.27 21.84 -3.56
N HIS A 133 -4.07 22.41 -3.42
CA HIS A 133 -3.96 23.83 -3.10
C HIS A 133 -4.55 24.65 -4.26
N PRO A 134 -5.22 25.78 -4.01
CA PRO A 134 -5.94 26.58 -5.02
C PRO A 134 -5.07 27.23 -6.13
N HIS A 135 -3.84 26.77 -6.37
CA HIS A 135 -2.93 27.30 -7.39
C HIS A 135 -2.29 26.22 -8.28
N ARG A 136 -3.09 25.30 -8.83
CA ARG A 136 -2.75 24.69 -10.12
C ARG A 136 -3.80 25.11 -11.15
N SER A 137 -3.54 26.26 -11.78
CA SER A 137 -4.24 26.66 -13.00
C SER A 137 -4.07 25.58 -14.05
N ALA A 138 -5.19 25.17 -14.63
CA ALA A 138 -5.26 24.36 -15.82
C ALA A 138 -4.49 25.00 -16.99
N SER A 139 -3.96 24.12 -17.85
CA SER A 139 -3.68 24.33 -19.29
C SER A 139 -3.08 25.67 -19.73
N ARG A 140 -1.77 25.68 -20.05
CA ARG A 140 -1.26 26.53 -21.12
C ARG A 140 -1.31 25.73 -22.43
N PRO A 141 -2.04 26.14 -23.47
CA PRO A 141 -1.85 25.58 -24.80
C PRO A 141 -0.45 25.97 -25.29
N MET A 142 0.23 25.05 -25.98
CA MET A 142 1.41 25.40 -26.78
C MET A 142 0.93 26.22 -27.98
N ASP A 143 1.24 27.52 -27.96
CA ASP A 143 1.10 28.39 -29.11
C ASP A 143 2.23 28.07 -30.08
N VAL A 144 1.89 27.44 -31.21
CA VAL A 144 2.79 27.21 -32.33
C VAL A 144 2.49 28.29 -33.36
N GLY A 145 3.03 29.49 -33.10
CA GLY A 145 2.93 30.64 -33.99
C GLY A 145 4.29 30.92 -34.63
N GLY A 146 4.36 30.77 -35.95
CA GLY A 146 5.57 30.91 -36.75
C GLY A 146 6.10 32.34 -36.81
N VAL A 147 7.40 32.45 -37.07
CA VAL A 147 8.07 33.72 -37.41
C VAL A 147 8.76 33.49 -38.75
N GLY A 148 8.28 34.23 -39.76
CA GLY A 148 9.04 34.55 -40.97
C GLY A 148 9.94 35.75 -40.77
#